data_AF-A0A0A3YJP4-F1
#
_entry.id   AF-A0A0A3YJP4-F1
#
_cell.length_a   1.000
_cell.length_b   1.000
_cell.length_c   1.000
_cell.angle_alpha   90.00
_cell.angle_beta   90.00
_cell.angle_gamma   90.00
#
_symmetry.space_group_name_H-M   'P 1'
#
loop_
_entity.id
_entity.type
_entity.pdbx_description
1 polymer ?
#
loop_
_entity_poly.entity_id
_entity_poly.type
_entity_poly.pdbx_seq_one_letter_code
_entity_poly.pdbx_strand_id
1 'polypeptide(L)'
;MADGLAQLVSLREQRMPLDERAELLAGTLCNLAEALCATVTDWSLSRPLLPLAAVSAWVAAGEFVLANFGDLGEAAWDYAVRHLRVQLAAGHAMFTADVA
;
A
#
# COMPACT_ATOMS: atom_id res chain seq x y z
N MET A 1 6.97 -0.02 -8.58
CA MET A 1 6.46 1.01 -7.65
C MET A 1 6.29 2.38 -8.31
N ALA A 2 7.17 2.83 -9.19
CA ALA A 2 7.00 4.11 -9.93
C ALA A 2 5.64 4.23 -10.63
N ASP A 3 5.10 3.12 -11.14
CA ASP A 3 3.80 3.08 -11.81
C ASP A 3 2.60 3.41 -10.90
N GLY A 4 2.69 3.12 -9.60
CA GLY A 4 1.58 3.34 -8.67
C GLY A 4 1.35 4.81 -8.36
N LEU A 5 2.41 5.61 -8.20
CA LEU A 5 2.26 7.06 -8.04
C LEU A 5 1.69 7.71 -9.32
N ALA A 6 2.14 7.28 -10.49
CA ALA A 6 1.59 7.74 -11.76
C ALA A 6 0.09 7.41 -11.91
N GLN A 7 -0.34 6.23 -11.46
CA GLN A 7 -1.76 5.87 -11.43
C GLN A 7 -2.56 6.77 -10.47
N LEU A 8 -2.06 7.04 -9.27
CA LEU A 8 -2.71 7.94 -8.31
C LEU A 8 -2.88 9.35 -8.87
N VAL A 9 -1.85 9.87 -9.55
CA VAL A 9 -1.91 11.15 -10.25
C VAL A 9 -3.00 11.13 -11.32
N SER A 10 -3.04 10.08 -12.15
CA SER A 10 -4.06 9.95 -13.19
C SER A 10 -5.49 9.90 -12.61
N LEU A 11 -5.70 9.16 -11.52
CA LEU A 11 -7.00 9.08 -10.84
C LEU A 11 -7.48 10.45 -10.32
N ARG A 12 -6.55 11.34 -9.94
CA ARG A 12 -6.89 12.68 -9.45
C ARG A 12 -7.40 13.60 -10.56
N GLU A 13 -6.87 13.44 -11.76
CA GLU A 13 -7.15 14.30 -12.92
C GLU A 13 -8.41 13.88 -13.68
N GLN A 14 -8.76 12.60 -13.63
CA GLN A 14 -9.89 12.04 -14.36
C GLN A 14 -11.24 12.43 -13.73
N ARG A 15 -12.20 12.80 -14.58
CA ARG A 15 -13.62 12.91 -14.21
C ARG A 15 -14.25 11.52 -14.17
N MET A 16 -14.67 11.11 -12.98
CA MET A 16 -15.35 9.84 -12.73
C MET A 16 -16.31 10.00 -11.54
N PRO A 17 -17.31 9.11 -11.39
CA PRO A 17 -18.13 8.99 -10.19
C PRO A 17 -17.29 8.81 -8.92
N LEU A 18 -17.83 9.23 -7.77
CA LEU A 18 -17.14 9.16 -6.50
C LEU A 18 -16.86 7.71 -6.08
N ASP A 19 -17.84 6.82 -6.25
CA ASP A 19 -17.72 5.42 -5.84
C ASP A 19 -16.66 4.68 -6.66
N GLU A 20 -16.63 4.91 -7.98
CA GLU A 20 -15.60 4.37 -8.87
C GLU A 20 -14.21 4.89 -8.48
N ARG A 21 -14.08 6.18 -8.17
CA ARG A 21 -12.81 6.73 -7.67
C ARG A 21 -12.39 6.10 -6.36
N ALA A 22 -13.33 5.85 -5.45
CA ALA A 22 -13.05 5.25 -4.15
C ALA A 22 -12.50 3.82 -4.30
N GLU A 23 -13.15 3.01 -5.13
CA GLU A 23 -12.71 1.64 -5.42
C GLU A 23 -11.32 1.62 -6.07
N LEU A 24 -11.11 2.45 -7.10
CA LEU A 24 -9.82 2.52 -7.80
C LEU A 24 -8.70 3.02 -6.90
N LEU A 25 -8.96 4.06 -6.10
CA LEU A 25 -7.98 4.59 -5.15
C LEU A 25 -7.58 3.54 -4.11
N ALA A 26 -8.55 2.87 -3.50
CA ALA A 26 -8.30 1.83 -2.52
C ALA A 26 -7.54 0.65 -3.15
N GLY A 27 -7.95 0.21 -4.35
CA GLY A 27 -7.30 -0.87 -5.10
C GLY A 27 -5.85 -0.54 -5.46
N THR A 28 -5.57 0.65 -5.99
CA THR A 28 -4.20 1.08 -6.32
C THR A 28 -3.31 1.12 -5.08
N LEU A 29 -3.83 1.61 -3.95
CA LEU A 29 -3.07 1.62 -2.70
C LEU A 29 -2.84 0.21 -2.13
N CYS A 30 -3.81 -0.70 -2.24
CA CYS A 30 -3.61 -2.11 -1.85
C CYS A 30 -2.55 -2.79 -2.71
N ASN A 31 -2.58 -2.59 -4.03
CA ASN A 31 -1.55 -3.13 -4.93
C ASN A 31 -0.15 -2.60 -4.58
N LEU A 32 -0.04 -1.33 -4.19
CA LEU A 32 1.22 -0.75 -3.71
C LEU A 32 1.67 -1.38 -2.38
N ALA A 33 0.75 -1.61 -1.45
CA ALA A 33 1.02 -2.31 -0.19
C ALA A 33 1.49 -3.75 -0.44
N GLU A 34 0.82 -4.50 -1.32
CA GLU A 34 1.22 -5.85 -1.72
C GLU A 34 2.60 -5.86 -2.37
N ALA A 35 2.88 -4.92 -3.27
CA ALA A 35 4.19 -4.78 -3.90
C ALA A 35 5.30 -4.47 -2.87
N LEU A 36 5.02 -3.64 -1.86
CA LEU A 36 5.95 -3.39 -0.76
C LEU A 36 6.16 -4.66 0.08
N CYS A 37 5.09 -5.36 0.43
CA CYS A 37 5.16 -6.63 1.16
C CYS A 37 6.00 -7.68 0.41
N ALA A 38 5.86 -7.75 -0.91
CA ALA A 38 6.63 -8.65 -1.77
C ALA A 38 8.14 -8.34 -1.82
N THR A 39 8.57 -7.17 -1.31
CA THR A 39 10.01 -6.85 -1.20
C THR A 39 10.70 -7.47 0.00
N VAL A 40 9.94 -8.07 0.94
CA VAL A 40 10.52 -8.75 2.10
C VAL A 40 11.29 -9.99 1.65
N THR A 41 12.58 -10.03 1.93
CA THR A 41 13.45 -11.17 1.62
C THR A 41 13.71 -12.09 2.82
N ASP A 42 13.42 -11.62 4.03
CA ASP A 42 13.62 -12.36 5.27
C ASP A 42 12.37 -12.23 6.17
N TRP A 43 11.70 -13.36 6.36
CA TRP A 43 10.48 -13.49 7.15
C TRP A 43 10.72 -14.02 8.58
N SER A 44 11.98 -14.25 8.95
CA SER A 44 12.34 -14.75 10.29
C SER A 44 12.05 -13.75 11.41
N LEU A 45 12.01 -12.45 11.08
CA LEU A 45 11.72 -11.38 12.02
C LEU A 45 10.23 -11.03 12.02
N SER A 46 9.67 -10.83 13.22
CA SER A 46 8.29 -10.35 13.39
C SER A 46 8.05 -8.94 12.83
N ARG A 47 9.12 -8.17 12.67
CA ARG A 47 9.14 -6.92 11.91
C ARG A 47 10.16 -7.07 10.77
N PRO A 48 9.71 -7.45 9.56
CA PRO A 48 10.62 -7.66 8.44
C PRO A 48 11.28 -6.35 8.02
N LEU A 49 12.53 -6.47 7.55
CA LEU A 49 13.26 -5.35 6.99
C LEU A 49 12.80 -5.10 5.56
N LEU A 50 12.45 -3.85 5.27
CA LEU A 50 12.01 -3.42 3.94
C LEU A 50 13.09 -2.54 3.29
N PRO A 51 13.30 -2.65 1.97
CA PRO A 51 14.22 -1.77 1.26
C PRO A 51 13.79 -0.31 1.40
N LEU A 52 14.74 0.58 1.75
CA LEU A 52 14.47 1.99 1.95
C LEU A 52 13.75 2.63 0.74
N ALA A 53 14.20 2.32 -0.47
CA ALA A 53 13.59 2.84 -1.69
C ALA A 53 12.10 2.44 -1.83
N ALA A 54 11.74 1.24 -1.37
CA ALA A 54 10.36 0.76 -1.40
C ALA A 54 9.48 1.50 -0.38
N VAL A 55 10.01 1.66 0.83
CA VAL A 55 9.33 2.41 1.90
C VAL A 55 9.17 3.87 1.49
N SER A 56 10.18 4.51 0.91
CA SER A 56 10.08 5.90 0.46
C SER A 56 9.02 6.08 -0.62
N ALA A 57 8.90 5.14 -1.56
CA ALA A 57 7.85 5.18 -2.59
C ALA A 57 6.44 5.03 -1.98
N TRP A 58 6.29 4.14 -1.00
CA TRP A 58 5.04 3.96 -0.25
C TRP A 58 4.64 5.23 0.52
N VAL A 59 5.59 5.85 1.23
CA VAL A 59 5.35 7.09 1.97
C VAL A 59 4.95 8.22 1.03
N ALA A 60 5.65 8.39 -0.10
CA ALA A 60 5.32 9.42 -1.09
C ALA A 60 3.91 9.23 -1.69
N ALA A 61 3.49 7.98 -1.91
CA ALA A 61 2.12 7.69 -2.35
C ALA A 61 1.08 8.09 -1.28
N GLY A 62 1.36 7.81 -0.01
CA GLY A 62 0.50 8.22 1.10
C GLY A 62 0.39 9.73 1.23
N GLU A 63 1.51 10.44 1.22
CA GLU A 63 1.55 11.91 1.24
C GLU A 63 0.74 12.51 0.08
N PHE A 64 0.89 11.95 -1.12
CA PHE A 64 0.14 12.38 -2.28
C PHE A 64 -1.38 12.18 -2.08
N VAL A 65 -1.81 11.01 -1.62
CA VAL A 65 -3.24 10.72 -1.44
C VAL A 65 -3.87 11.61 -0.37
N LEU A 66 -3.21 11.75 0.78
CA LEU A 66 -3.66 12.59 1.88
C LEU A 66 -3.81 14.06 1.46
N ALA A 67 -2.90 14.56 0.62
CA ALA A 67 -2.95 15.93 0.14
C ALA A 67 -4.01 16.18 -0.95
N ASN A 68 -4.43 15.16 -1.71
CA ASN A 68 -5.18 15.36 -2.96
C ASN A 68 -6.61 14.83 -2.97
N PHE A 69 -6.99 13.93 -2.05
CA PHE A 69 -8.29 13.25 -2.08
C PHE A 69 -9.19 13.51 -0.86
N GLY A 70 -8.77 14.36 0.09
CA GLY A 70 -9.57 14.70 1.28
C GLY A 70 -9.93 13.47 2.12
N ASP A 71 -11.13 13.46 2.71
CA ASP A 71 -11.63 12.36 3.56
C ASP A 71 -11.57 10.99 2.85
N LEU A 72 -11.82 10.96 1.54
CA LEU A 72 -11.70 9.72 0.75
C LEU A 72 -10.25 9.21 0.73
N GLY A 73 -9.29 10.14 0.60
CA GLY A 73 -7.87 9.82 0.66
C GLY A 73 -7.43 9.31 2.03
N GLU A 74 -7.90 9.94 3.10
CA GLU A 74 -7.63 9.49 4.47
C GLU A 74 -8.15 8.08 4.72
N ALA A 75 -9.41 7.82 4.35
CA ALA A 75 -10.03 6.51 4.52
C ALA A 75 -9.32 5.43 3.69
N ALA A 76 -9.00 5.71 2.43
CA ALA A 76 -8.29 4.77 1.55
C ALA A 76 -6.86 4.50 2.03
N TRP A 77 -6.15 5.53 2.50
CA TRP A 77 -4.80 5.38 3.05
C TRP A 77 -4.79 4.56 4.33
N ASP A 78 -5.68 4.85 5.28
CA ASP A 78 -5.78 4.09 6.53
C ASP A 78 -6.17 2.62 6.26
N TYR A 79 -7.08 2.37 5.32
CA TYR A 79 -7.40 1.02 4.87
C TYR A 79 -6.17 0.29 4.32
N ALA A 80 -5.41 0.93 3.43
CA ALA A 80 -4.25 0.32 2.81
C ALA A 80 -3.08 0.09 3.80
N VAL A 81 -2.89 0.99 4.77
CA VAL A 81 -1.93 0.77 5.88
C VAL A 81 -2.33 -0.43 6.72
N ARG A 82 -3.63 -0.57 7.06
CA ARG A 82 -4.14 -1.75 7.77
C ARG A 82 -3.94 -3.02 6.94
N HIS A 83 -4.22 -2.96 5.64
CA HIS A 83 -4.00 -4.07 4.71
C HIS A 83 -2.53 -4.52 4.69
N LEU A 84 -1.58 -3.60 4.50
CA LEU A 84 -0.14 -3.90 4.55
C LEU A 84 0.25 -4.59 5.87
N ARG A 85 -0.28 -4.10 6.98
CA ARG A 85 0.00 -4.63 8.31
C ARG A 85 -0.45 -6.08 8.45
N VAL A 86 -1.61 -6.41 7.90
CA VAL A 86 -2.13 -7.80 7.84
C VAL A 86 -1.25 -8.67 6.96
N GLN A 87 -0.88 -8.20 5.75
CA GLN A 87 -0.01 -8.95 4.84
C GLN A 87 1.34 -9.31 5.47
N LEU A 88 2.00 -8.33 6.11
CA LEU A 88 3.28 -8.56 6.79
C LEU A 88 3.14 -9.55 7.96
N ALA A 89 2.06 -9.43 8.74
CA ALA A 89 1.80 -10.36 9.85
C ALA A 89 1.52 -11.79 9.35
N ALA A 90 0.75 -11.91 8.27
CA ALA A 90 0.45 -13.19 7.63
C ALA A 90 1.72 -13.85 7.07
N GLY A 91 2.56 -13.10 6.35
CA GLY A 91 3.82 -13.61 5.82
C GLY A 91 4.75 -14.17 6.90
N HIS A 92 4.90 -13.45 8.02
CA HIS A 92 5.68 -13.93 9.16
C HIS A 92 5.08 -15.19 9.83
N ALA A 93 3.76 -15.21 10.01
CA ALA A 93 3.06 -16.36 10.59
C ALA A 93 3.19 -17.61 9.72
N MET A 94 3.08 -17.46 8.39
CA MET A 94 3.28 -18.55 7.44
C MET A 94 4.70 -19.09 7.48
N PHE A 95 5.71 -18.21 7.49
CA PHE A 95 7.11 -18.64 7.65
C PHE A 95 7.33 -19.42 8.94
N THR A 96 6.79 -18.92 10.05
CA THR A 96 6.93 -19.57 11.37
C THR A 96 6.26 -20.95 11.40
N ALA A 97 5.10 -21.10 10.76
CA ALA A 97 4.41 -22.38 10.66
C ALA A 97 5.14 -23.40 9.75
N ASP A 98 5.90 -22.93 8.76
CA ASP A 98 6.64 -23.78 7.83
C ASP A 98 7.98 -24.27 8.40
N VAL A 99 8.61 -23.49 9.28
CA VAL A 99 9.89 -23.84 9.93
C VAL A 99 9.74 -24.51 11.31
N ALA A 100 8.52 -24.66 11.80
CA ALA A 100 8.18 -25.33 13.07
C ALA A 100 8.01 -26.85 12.90
#